data_AF-A0A4R1NF77-F1
#
_entry.id   AF-A0A4R1NF77-F1
#
_cell.length_a   1.000
_cell.length_b   1.000
_cell.length_c   1.000
_cell.angle_alpha   90.00
_cell.angle_beta   90.00
_cell.angle_gamma   90.00
#
_symmetry.space_group_name_H-M   'P 1'
#
loop_
_entity.id
_entity.type
_entity.pdbx_description
1 polymer ?
#
loop_
_entity_poly.entity_id
_entity_poly.type
_entity_poly.pdbx_seq_one_letter_code
_entity_poly.pdbx_strand_id
1 'polypeptide(L)'
;MFTPTFTAVMARIYAGQEDESVAALLHAAGDGRKSHDPLALRLKPGVREFVVRQSAGLGISASGLINLILEGVIREMLLPFENQASHVYERFQLLMEAHGLGITEVATLLAPFNIRLGVLEDRARTLDYLNEETLECIAGWFNIDADWLKAKTAAPVNLALSAHRWRDNLDHAAKSLLSADSGDIKTDVYFFRSSQHSLLNNNIDNDHHVGLYVLRRKSINGVSINTVRLFEQAPWSNEQARSQYRMLMGFCALAQTAGRLHLNTVALRPAQMMALRSGVTLPALIAFLPQTVGSLNSWRPEENLPLRYPDNYMTPEWRAIANKYLHGTNV
;
A
#
# COMPACT_ATOMS: atom_id res chain seq x y z
N MET A 1 -36.55 -17.15 -14.17
CA MET A 1 -35.91 -17.22 -12.84
C MET A 1 -34.57 -16.52 -12.95
N PHE A 2 -34.35 -15.43 -12.21
CA PHE A 2 -33.08 -14.71 -12.28
C PHE A 2 -31.99 -15.48 -11.55
N THR A 3 -30.83 -15.63 -12.18
CA THR A 3 -29.63 -16.16 -11.51
C THR A 3 -29.30 -15.22 -10.34
N PRO A 4 -29.15 -15.72 -9.11
CA PRO A 4 -28.84 -14.86 -7.98
C PRO A 4 -27.48 -14.19 -8.20
N THR A 5 -27.43 -12.87 -8.02
CA THR A 5 -26.17 -12.09 -8.07
C THR A 5 -25.37 -12.35 -6.80
N PHE A 6 -24.06 -12.09 -6.81
CA PHE A 6 -23.23 -12.16 -5.61
C PHE A 6 -23.84 -11.38 -4.45
N THR A 7 -24.25 -10.13 -4.70
CA THR A 7 -24.92 -9.28 -3.70
C THR A 7 -26.19 -9.92 -3.13
N ALA A 8 -27.03 -10.54 -3.98
CA ALA A 8 -28.25 -11.20 -3.52
C ALA A 8 -27.96 -12.48 -2.72
N VAL A 9 -26.91 -13.23 -3.07
CA VAL A 9 -26.44 -14.39 -2.29
C VAL A 9 -25.96 -13.93 -0.92
N MET A 10 -25.06 -12.94 -0.87
CA MET A 10 -24.51 -12.41 0.38
C MET A 10 -25.60 -11.85 1.29
N ALA A 11 -26.49 -11.01 0.76
CA ALA A 11 -27.60 -10.43 1.54
C ALA A 11 -28.52 -11.50 2.14
N ARG A 12 -28.75 -12.62 1.43
CA ARG A 12 -29.56 -13.73 1.95
C ARG A 12 -28.83 -14.57 2.98
N ILE A 13 -27.51 -14.75 2.82
CA ILE A 13 -26.68 -15.40 3.84
C ILE A 13 -26.74 -14.56 5.12
N TYR A 14 -26.52 -13.24 5.04
CA TYR A 14 -26.65 -12.36 6.21
C TYR A 14 -28.05 -12.38 6.84
N ALA A 15 -29.10 -12.48 6.03
CA ALA A 15 -30.48 -12.47 6.51
C ALA A 15 -30.97 -13.83 7.06
N GLY A 16 -30.26 -14.93 6.81
CA GLY A 16 -30.74 -16.30 7.03
C GLY A 16 -29.99 -17.10 8.10
N GLN A 17 -29.15 -16.47 8.93
CA GLN A 17 -28.26 -17.19 9.85
C GLN A 17 -28.83 -17.31 11.27
N GLU A 18 -28.83 -18.54 11.79
CA GLU A 18 -28.78 -18.83 13.23
C GLU A 18 -27.30 -19.00 13.60
N ASP A 19 -26.71 -17.96 14.21
CA ASP A 19 -25.25 -17.75 14.38
C ASP A 19 -24.49 -18.93 15.03
N GLU A 20 -25.11 -19.70 15.91
CA GLU A 20 -24.42 -20.71 16.73
C GLU A 20 -24.00 -21.97 15.95
N SER A 21 -24.77 -22.39 14.94
CA SER A 21 -24.54 -23.69 14.26
C SER A 21 -23.37 -23.66 13.28
N VAL A 22 -23.13 -22.52 12.61
CA VAL A 22 -22.08 -22.39 11.60
C VAL A 22 -20.74 -21.99 12.22
N ALA A 23 -20.75 -21.19 13.29
CA ALA A 23 -19.57 -20.94 14.11
C ALA A 23 -19.00 -22.26 14.67
N ALA A 24 -19.86 -23.14 15.18
CA ALA A 24 -19.47 -24.46 15.67
C ALA A 24 -18.82 -25.35 14.57
N LEU A 25 -19.29 -25.27 13.32
CA LEU A 25 -18.71 -26.00 12.19
C LEU A 25 -17.31 -25.47 11.81
N LEU A 26 -17.08 -24.16 11.88
CA LEU A 26 -15.77 -23.55 11.62
C LEU A 26 -14.75 -23.89 12.71
N HIS A 27 -15.17 -23.89 13.99
CA HIS A 27 -14.31 -24.34 15.09
C HIS A 27 -13.97 -25.83 14.97
N ALA A 28 -14.94 -26.67 14.62
CA ALA A 28 -14.72 -28.10 14.43
C ALA A 28 -13.82 -28.45 13.22
N ALA A 29 -13.74 -27.57 12.21
CA ALA A 29 -12.87 -27.73 11.05
C ALA A 29 -11.39 -27.41 11.36
N GLY A 30 -11.12 -26.56 12.35
CA GLY A 30 -9.76 -26.22 12.80
C GLY A 30 -8.99 -27.39 13.43
N ASP A 31 -9.70 -28.38 13.99
CA ASP A 31 -9.13 -29.53 14.71
C ASP A 31 -8.59 -30.66 13.80
N GLY A 32 -8.30 -30.37 12.53
CA GLY A 32 -7.60 -31.30 11.63
C GLY A 32 -8.40 -32.56 11.26
N ARG A 33 -9.71 -32.60 11.54
CA ARG A 33 -10.58 -33.69 11.06
C ARG A 33 -10.69 -33.62 9.54
N LYS A 34 -9.94 -34.50 8.86
CA LYS A 34 -10.07 -34.73 7.43
C LYS A 34 -11.52 -35.15 7.14
N SER A 35 -12.30 -34.26 6.54
CA SER A 35 -13.59 -34.61 5.98
C SER A 35 -13.38 -35.73 4.95
N HIS A 36 -14.12 -36.83 5.12
CA HIS A 36 -13.99 -38.03 4.30
C HIS A 36 -14.74 -37.94 2.96
N ASP A 37 -15.51 -36.87 2.72
CA ASP A 37 -16.20 -36.63 1.44
C ASP A 37 -15.54 -35.48 0.67
N PRO A 38 -14.80 -35.76 -0.42
CA PRO A 38 -14.26 -34.70 -1.26
C PRO A 38 -15.39 -34.06 -2.05
N LEU A 39 -15.81 -32.86 -1.63
CA LEU A 39 -16.65 -32.02 -2.46
C LEU A 39 -15.87 -31.70 -3.76
N ALA A 40 -16.29 -32.31 -4.88
CA ALA A 40 -15.68 -32.07 -6.18
C ALA A 40 -16.08 -30.67 -6.70
N LEU A 41 -15.31 -29.65 -6.34
CA LEU A 41 -15.56 -28.27 -6.78
C LEU A 41 -15.23 -28.10 -8.27
N ARG A 42 -16.26 -27.95 -9.11
CA ARG A 42 -16.09 -27.67 -10.55
C ARG A 42 -15.98 -26.17 -10.81
N LEU A 43 -14.75 -25.69 -10.96
CA LEU A 43 -14.48 -24.29 -11.31
C LEU A 43 -14.65 -24.02 -12.81
N LYS A 44 -15.18 -22.84 -13.16
CA LYS A 44 -15.16 -22.35 -14.54
C LYS A 44 -13.70 -22.18 -15.02
N PRO A 45 -13.40 -22.35 -16.32
CA PRO A 45 -12.02 -22.30 -16.83
C PRO A 45 -11.24 -21.05 -16.42
N GLY A 46 -11.83 -19.85 -16.55
CA GLY A 46 -11.16 -18.61 -16.16
C GLY A 46 -10.90 -18.48 -14.64
N VAL A 47 -11.80 -19.00 -13.81
CA VAL A 47 -11.60 -19.03 -12.35
C VAL A 47 -10.50 -20.01 -11.97
N ARG A 48 -10.47 -21.17 -12.64
CA ARG A 48 -9.41 -22.17 -12.45
C ARG A 48 -8.04 -21.61 -12.80
N GLU A 49 -7.92 -20.95 -13.95
CA GLU A 49 -6.65 -20.34 -14.38
C GLU A 49 -6.18 -19.27 -13.40
N PHE A 50 -7.11 -18.42 -12.91
CA PHE A 50 -6.81 -17.44 -11.87
C PHE A 50 -6.27 -18.12 -10.61
N VAL A 51 -6.96 -19.13 -10.07
CA VAL A 51 -6.53 -19.84 -8.85
C VAL A 51 -5.15 -20.47 -9.04
N VAL A 52 -4.91 -21.16 -10.16
CA VAL A 52 -3.61 -21.79 -10.46
C VAL A 52 -2.49 -20.75 -10.49
N ARG A 53 -2.73 -19.60 -11.11
CA ARG A 53 -1.73 -18.54 -11.21
C ARG A 53 -1.43 -17.89 -9.85
N GLN A 54 -2.46 -17.59 -9.06
CA GLN A 54 -2.28 -16.99 -7.73
C GLN A 54 -1.64 -17.98 -6.75
N SER A 55 -2.04 -19.25 -6.76
CA SER A 55 -1.49 -20.25 -5.84
C SER A 55 0.00 -20.49 -6.12
N ALA A 56 0.39 -20.52 -7.41
CA ALA A 56 1.80 -20.59 -7.82
C ALA A 56 2.59 -19.36 -7.34
N GLY A 57 2.03 -18.16 -7.46
CA GLY A 57 2.65 -16.92 -6.97
C GLY A 57 2.83 -16.88 -5.45
N LEU A 58 1.93 -17.52 -4.70
CA LEU A 58 1.95 -17.62 -3.24
C LEU A 58 2.73 -18.85 -2.73
N GLY A 59 3.18 -19.74 -3.61
CA GLY A 59 3.89 -20.97 -3.23
C GLY A 59 3.02 -22.04 -2.53
N ILE A 60 1.69 -21.98 -2.70
CA ILE A 60 0.73 -22.91 -2.07
C ILE A 60 -0.05 -23.71 -3.12
N SER A 61 -0.73 -24.78 -2.69
CA SER A 61 -1.59 -25.55 -3.58
C SER A 61 -2.86 -24.77 -3.96
N ALA A 62 -3.42 -25.06 -5.14
CA ALA A 62 -4.68 -24.47 -5.59
C ALA A 62 -5.84 -24.74 -4.61
N SER A 63 -5.92 -25.95 -4.04
CA SER A 63 -6.89 -26.29 -3.00
C SER A 63 -6.64 -25.54 -1.70
N GLY A 64 -5.37 -25.36 -1.32
CA GLY A 64 -4.99 -24.56 -0.16
C GLY A 64 -5.46 -23.11 -0.29
N LEU A 65 -5.27 -22.50 -1.47
CA LEU A 65 -5.75 -21.14 -1.74
C LEU A 65 -7.28 -21.05 -1.70
N ILE A 66 -7.99 -22.02 -2.29
CA ILE A 66 -9.46 -22.05 -2.27
C ILE A 66 -9.98 -22.14 -0.84
N ASN A 67 -9.42 -23.04 -0.03
CA ASN A 67 -9.82 -23.19 1.37
C ASN A 67 -9.54 -21.92 2.17
N LEU A 68 -8.37 -21.30 2.00
CA LEU A 68 -8.03 -20.05 2.69
C LEU A 68 -9.00 -18.91 2.33
N ILE A 69 -9.35 -18.75 1.06
CA ILE A 69 -10.31 -17.72 0.62
C ILE A 69 -11.71 -18.02 1.16
N LEU A 70 -12.18 -19.27 1.04
CA LEU A 70 -13.53 -19.64 1.51
C LEU A 70 -13.65 -19.51 3.01
N GLU A 71 -12.66 -20.00 3.77
CA GLU A 71 -12.62 -19.88 5.22
C GLU A 71 -12.57 -18.40 5.64
N GLY A 72 -11.74 -17.58 4.99
CA GLY A 72 -11.67 -16.14 5.24
C GLY A 72 -13.02 -15.44 4.99
N VAL A 73 -13.65 -15.69 3.84
CA VAL A 73 -14.96 -15.10 3.50
C VAL A 73 -16.04 -15.55 4.49
N ILE A 74 -16.06 -16.84 4.87
CA ILE A 74 -17.03 -17.35 5.84
C ILE A 74 -16.78 -16.72 7.23
N ARG A 75 -15.53 -16.62 7.69
CA ARG A 75 -15.17 -15.97 8.95
C ARG A 75 -15.56 -14.49 8.96
N GLU A 76 -15.27 -13.74 7.90
CA GLU A 76 -15.67 -12.33 7.78
C GLU A 76 -17.19 -12.16 7.79
N MET A 77 -17.94 -13.09 7.19
CA MET A 77 -19.40 -13.03 7.18
C MET A 77 -20.02 -13.33 8.54
N LEU A 78 -19.49 -14.32 9.27
CA LEU A 78 -20.18 -14.94 10.40
C LEU A 78 -19.60 -14.57 11.76
N LEU A 79 -18.32 -14.18 11.82
CA LEU A 79 -17.61 -13.87 13.06
C LEU A 79 -16.91 -12.50 13.00
N PRO A 80 -17.62 -11.41 12.63
CA PRO A 80 -16.99 -10.11 12.38
C PRO A 80 -16.29 -9.52 13.63
N PHE A 81 -16.78 -9.82 14.84
CA PHE A 81 -16.22 -9.30 16.09
C PHE A 81 -15.09 -10.18 16.66
N GLU A 82 -15.21 -11.51 16.60
CA GLU A 82 -14.14 -12.42 17.03
C GLU A 82 -12.87 -12.27 16.17
N ASN A 83 -13.03 -11.81 14.92
CA ASN A 83 -11.92 -11.59 14.01
C ASN A 83 -11.15 -10.29 14.26
N GLN A 84 -11.60 -9.37 15.12
CA GLN A 84 -10.92 -8.08 15.24
C GLN A 84 -9.49 -8.23 15.81
N ALA A 85 -9.33 -9.01 16.88
CA ALA A 85 -7.99 -9.31 17.42
C ALA A 85 -7.15 -10.10 16.41
N SER A 86 -7.77 -11.02 15.68
CA SER A 86 -7.11 -11.76 14.60
C SER A 86 -6.60 -10.86 13.49
N HIS A 87 -7.40 -9.88 13.07
CA HIS A 87 -7.03 -8.90 12.06
C HIS A 87 -5.90 -7.98 12.53
N VAL A 88 -5.85 -7.59 13.81
CA VAL A 88 -4.72 -6.81 14.35
C VAL A 88 -3.42 -7.60 14.17
N TYR A 89 -3.40 -8.87 14.60
CA TYR A 89 -2.23 -9.72 14.46
C TYR A 89 -1.84 -9.96 12.99
N GLU A 90 -2.82 -10.27 12.13
CA GLU A 90 -2.58 -10.52 10.70
C GLU A 90 -2.08 -9.28 9.96
N ARG A 91 -2.62 -8.09 10.27
CA ARG A 91 -2.15 -6.83 9.68
C ARG A 91 -0.76 -6.46 10.18
N PHE A 92 -0.45 -6.74 11.44
CA PHE A 92 0.89 -6.61 11.99
C PHE A 92 1.88 -7.53 11.24
N GLN A 93 1.56 -8.81 11.08
CA GLN A 93 2.41 -9.75 10.34
C GLN A 93 2.60 -9.32 8.88
N LEU A 94 1.50 -9.00 8.20
CA LEU A 94 1.52 -8.52 6.82
C LEU A 94 2.38 -7.27 6.68
N LEU A 95 2.35 -6.35 7.65
CA LEU A 95 3.17 -5.15 7.64
C LEU A 95 4.67 -5.48 7.74
N MET A 96 5.05 -6.39 8.65
CA MET A 96 6.45 -6.80 8.79
C MET A 96 6.95 -7.52 7.53
N GLU A 97 6.16 -8.46 7.00
CA GLU A 97 6.46 -9.21 5.79
C GLU A 97 6.56 -8.31 4.55
N ALA A 98 5.64 -7.35 4.39
CA ALA A 98 5.66 -6.40 3.29
C ALA A 98 6.92 -5.53 3.27
N HIS A 99 7.58 -5.35 4.42
CA HIS A 99 8.84 -4.63 4.55
C HIS A 99 10.08 -5.55 4.57
N GLY A 100 9.88 -6.85 4.36
CA GLY A 100 10.95 -7.84 4.28
C GLY A 100 11.67 -8.08 5.60
N LEU A 101 11.01 -7.80 6.75
CA LEU A 101 11.62 -7.94 8.06
C LEU A 101 11.59 -9.40 8.54
N GLY A 102 12.75 -9.95 8.85
CA GLY A 102 12.88 -11.26 9.49
C GLY A 102 12.48 -11.20 10.97
N ILE A 103 12.13 -12.35 11.55
CA ILE A 103 11.64 -12.44 12.94
C ILE A 103 12.62 -11.85 13.98
N THR A 104 13.93 -11.98 13.73
CA THR A 104 14.99 -11.40 14.59
C THR A 104 15.08 -9.88 14.47
N GLU A 105 14.81 -9.35 13.28
CA GLU A 105 14.75 -7.90 13.04
C GLU A 105 13.49 -7.32 13.68
N VAL A 106 12.35 -8.00 13.54
CA VAL A 106 11.09 -7.61 14.22
C VAL A 106 11.27 -7.58 15.74
N ALA A 107 11.91 -8.59 16.33
CA ALA A 107 12.21 -8.61 17.77
C ALA A 107 13.14 -7.46 18.20
N THR A 108 14.12 -7.10 17.35
CA THR A 108 15.02 -5.97 17.63
C THR A 108 14.29 -4.65 17.53
N LEU A 109 13.47 -4.48 16.48
CA LEU A 109 12.65 -3.30 16.23
C LEU A 109 11.68 -3.02 17.38
N LEU A 110 11.08 -4.06 17.95
CA LEU A 110 10.05 -3.95 18.98
C LEU A 110 10.60 -4.11 20.41
N ALA A 111 11.92 -4.21 20.58
CA ALA A 111 12.55 -4.37 21.88
C ALA A 111 12.15 -3.29 22.91
N PRO A 112 11.95 -2.00 22.56
CA PRO A 112 11.49 -0.99 23.51
C PRO A 112 10.09 -1.26 24.11
N PHE A 113 9.27 -2.05 23.43
CA PHE A 113 7.94 -2.47 23.91
C PHE A 113 7.98 -3.80 24.67
N ASN A 114 9.17 -4.31 24.99
CA ASN A 114 9.39 -5.65 25.58
C ASN A 114 8.91 -6.83 24.72
N ILE A 115 8.67 -6.61 23.42
CA ILE A 115 8.31 -7.67 22.48
C ILE A 115 9.59 -8.33 21.97
N ARG A 116 9.93 -9.49 22.53
CA ARG A 116 11.11 -10.30 22.15
C ARG A 116 10.68 -11.54 21.36
N LEU A 117 11.64 -12.33 20.88
CA LEU A 117 11.37 -13.56 20.11
C LEU A 117 10.35 -14.50 20.78
N GLY A 118 10.48 -14.75 22.09
CA GLY A 118 9.54 -15.62 22.82
C GLY A 118 8.14 -15.00 23.05
N VAL A 119 7.96 -13.72 22.76
CA VAL A 119 6.63 -13.09 22.65
C VAL A 119 6.08 -13.34 21.25
N LEU A 120 6.88 -13.09 20.22
CA LEU A 120 6.50 -13.23 18.80
C LEU A 120 6.19 -14.66 18.36
N GLU A 121 6.74 -15.67 19.05
CA GLU A 121 6.44 -17.08 18.80
C GLU A 121 4.99 -17.46 19.13
N ASP A 122 4.36 -16.72 20.06
CA ASP A 122 2.99 -16.98 20.51
C ASP A 122 2.05 -15.83 20.10
N ARG A 123 1.02 -16.16 19.33
CA ARG A 123 0.04 -15.18 18.83
C ARG A 123 -0.69 -14.45 19.95
N ALA A 124 -1.16 -15.18 20.97
CA ALA A 124 -1.94 -14.59 22.07
C ALA A 124 -1.06 -13.65 22.89
N ARG A 125 0.15 -14.09 23.23
CA ARG A 125 1.13 -13.26 23.93
C ARG A 125 1.54 -12.05 23.09
N THR A 126 1.72 -12.19 21.78
CA THR A 126 2.00 -11.03 20.91
C THR A 126 0.87 -10.01 20.98
N LEU A 127 -0.38 -10.46 20.92
CA LEU A 127 -1.55 -9.58 20.99
C LEU A 127 -1.63 -8.78 22.31
N ASP A 128 -1.23 -9.37 23.44
CA ASP A 128 -1.20 -8.68 24.73
C ASP A 128 -0.29 -7.43 24.73
N TYR A 129 0.74 -7.41 23.87
CA TYR A 129 1.66 -6.27 23.73
C TYR A 129 1.29 -5.32 22.59
N LEU A 130 0.41 -5.71 21.65
CA LEU A 130 -0.05 -4.87 20.56
C LEU A 130 -1.18 -3.92 21.01
N ASN A 131 -0.88 -3.10 22.02
CA ASN A 131 -1.79 -2.08 22.55
C ASN A 131 -1.84 -0.81 21.69
N GLU A 132 -2.72 0.13 22.04
CA GLU A 132 -2.95 1.35 21.27
C GLU A 132 -1.67 2.19 21.02
N GLU A 133 -0.88 2.43 22.06
CA GLU A 133 0.38 3.19 21.96
C GLU A 133 1.39 2.49 21.05
N THR A 134 1.53 1.17 21.20
CA THR A 134 2.46 0.37 20.39
C THR A 134 2.04 0.39 18.92
N LEU A 135 0.75 0.19 18.63
CA LEU A 135 0.21 0.19 17.28
C LEU A 135 0.32 1.57 16.61
N GLU A 136 0.12 2.66 17.34
CA GLU A 136 0.32 4.02 16.83
C GLU A 136 1.78 4.29 16.49
N CYS A 137 2.70 3.87 17.36
CA CYS A 137 4.13 4.03 17.12
C CYS A 137 4.58 3.24 15.87
N ILE A 138 4.16 1.97 15.77
CA ILE A 138 4.41 1.13 14.59
C ILE A 138 3.82 1.80 13.33
N ALA A 139 2.57 2.25 13.37
CA ALA A 139 1.95 2.91 12.22
C ALA A 139 2.73 4.13 11.75
N GLY A 140 3.21 4.96 12.69
CA GLY A 140 4.07 6.11 12.41
C GLY A 140 5.41 5.75 11.78
N TRP A 141 6.04 4.65 12.19
CA TRP A 141 7.28 4.15 11.59
C TRP A 141 7.11 3.81 10.11
N PHE A 142 6.00 3.16 9.75
CA PHE A 142 5.76 2.65 8.39
C PHE A 142 4.94 3.59 7.49
N ASN A 143 4.51 4.76 7.99
CA ASN A 143 3.63 5.71 7.28
C ASN A 143 2.27 5.10 6.85
N ILE A 144 1.66 4.31 7.74
CA ILE A 144 0.32 3.75 7.56
C ILE A 144 -0.66 4.37 8.56
N ASP A 145 -1.95 4.17 8.33
CA ASP A 145 -3.01 4.55 9.25
C ASP A 145 -3.02 3.60 10.47
N ALA A 146 -2.95 4.15 11.68
CA ALA A 146 -3.03 3.39 12.92
C ALA A 146 -4.40 2.69 13.04
N ASP A 147 -5.48 3.30 12.55
CA ASP A 147 -6.80 2.68 12.59
C ASP A 147 -6.90 1.46 11.68
N TRP A 148 -6.08 1.37 10.63
CA TRP A 148 -5.94 0.13 9.88
C TRP A 148 -5.22 -0.93 10.71
N LEU A 149 -4.12 -0.60 11.38
CA LEU A 149 -3.42 -1.59 12.21
C LEU A 149 -4.28 -2.08 13.39
N LYS A 150 -5.15 -1.20 13.92
CA LYS A 150 -6.17 -1.48 14.95
C LYS A 150 -7.43 -2.21 14.42
N ALA A 151 -7.43 -2.63 13.16
CA ALA A 151 -8.55 -3.31 12.50
C ALA A 151 -9.87 -2.51 12.43
N LYS A 152 -9.82 -1.17 12.50
CA LYS A 152 -11.00 -0.28 12.45
C LYS A 152 -11.35 0.19 11.03
N THR A 153 -10.35 0.36 10.16
CA THR A 153 -10.54 0.79 8.77
C THR A 153 -10.04 -0.27 7.79
N ALA A 154 -10.58 -0.31 6.57
CA ALA A 154 -10.12 -1.25 5.54
C ALA A 154 -8.82 -0.79 4.86
N ALA A 155 -8.54 0.52 4.86
CA ALA A 155 -7.46 1.10 4.07
C ALA A 155 -6.20 1.39 4.89
N PRO A 156 -5.02 0.88 4.50
CA PRO A 156 -3.77 1.08 5.25
C PRO A 156 -3.22 2.50 5.17
N VAL A 157 -3.74 3.34 4.25
CA VAL A 157 -3.35 4.74 4.16
C VAL A 157 -4.60 5.57 3.98
N ASN A 158 -4.77 6.57 4.85
CA ASN A 158 -5.86 7.52 4.73
C ASN A 158 -5.46 8.68 3.80
N LEU A 159 -5.73 8.50 2.51
CA LEU A 159 -5.44 9.49 1.47
C LEU A 159 -6.29 10.77 1.55
N ALA A 160 -7.32 10.80 2.40
CA ALA A 160 -8.14 12.00 2.62
C ALA A 160 -7.43 13.03 3.53
N LEU A 161 -6.45 12.60 4.33
CA LEU A 161 -5.69 13.50 5.19
C LEU A 161 -4.79 14.43 4.35
N SER A 162 -4.73 15.70 4.74
CA SER A 162 -3.92 16.73 4.07
C SER A 162 -2.44 16.34 3.93
N ALA A 163 -1.93 15.53 4.87
CA ALA A 163 -0.56 15.02 4.84
C ALA A 163 -0.24 14.13 3.62
N HIS A 164 -1.25 13.56 2.96
CA HIS A 164 -1.13 12.73 1.76
C HIS A 164 -1.62 13.46 0.49
N ARG A 165 -2.25 14.64 0.63
CA ARG A 165 -2.84 15.39 -0.49
C ARG A 165 -1.90 16.47 -0.97
N TRP A 166 -1.07 16.13 -1.95
CA TRP A 166 -0.11 17.08 -2.52
C TRP A 166 -0.77 18.25 -3.25
N ARG A 167 -2.00 18.12 -3.74
CA ARG A 167 -2.71 19.20 -4.46
C ARG A 167 -3.24 20.30 -3.54
N ASP A 168 -3.58 19.96 -2.31
CA ASP A 168 -4.23 20.88 -1.37
C ASP A 168 -3.21 21.81 -0.70
N ASN A 169 -2.01 21.30 -0.42
CA ASN A 169 -0.97 22.07 0.25
C ASN A 169 0.41 21.71 -0.31
N LEU A 170 0.78 22.44 -1.36
CA LEU A 170 2.02 22.25 -2.10
C LEU A 170 3.28 22.57 -1.27
N ASP A 171 3.24 23.57 -0.39
CA ASP A 171 4.37 23.86 0.54
C ASP A 171 4.55 22.74 1.56
N HIS A 172 3.46 22.21 2.13
CA HIS A 172 3.53 21.07 3.03
C HIS A 172 4.06 19.82 2.31
N ALA A 173 3.62 19.58 1.07
CA ALA A 173 4.16 18.51 0.24
C ALA A 173 5.67 18.69 0.01
N ALA A 174 6.10 19.88 -0.42
CA ALA A 174 7.51 20.20 -0.63
C ALA A 174 8.36 20.00 0.63
N LYS A 175 7.90 20.54 1.77
CA LYS A 175 8.55 20.37 3.07
C LYS A 175 8.61 18.89 3.46
N SER A 176 7.52 18.16 3.27
CA SER A 176 7.43 16.73 3.57
C SER A 176 8.37 15.90 2.70
N LEU A 177 8.60 16.27 1.44
CA LEU A 177 9.57 15.61 0.55
C LEU A 177 11.02 15.85 0.99
N LEU A 178 11.32 17.07 1.45
CA LEU A 178 12.68 17.49 1.82
C LEU A 178 13.04 17.30 3.30
N SER A 179 12.06 17.05 4.17
CA SER A 179 12.31 16.76 5.58
C SER A 179 13.03 15.42 5.70
N ALA A 180 14.35 15.47 5.77
CA ALA A 180 15.16 14.35 6.20
C ALA A 180 15.04 14.25 7.72
N ASP A 181 14.52 13.12 8.22
CA ASP A 181 14.73 12.76 9.61
C ASP A 181 16.24 12.57 9.77
N SER A 182 16.86 13.38 10.64
CA SER A 182 18.30 13.47 10.89
C SER A 182 19.05 12.14 10.72
N GLY A 183 19.74 12.02 9.58
CA GLY A 183 20.48 10.84 9.15
C GLY A 183 20.73 10.94 7.65
N ASP A 184 21.95 10.62 7.23
CA ASP A 184 22.56 10.91 5.91
C ASP A 184 21.95 10.13 4.72
N ILE A 185 20.67 9.78 4.80
CA ILE A 185 19.96 8.95 3.84
C ILE A 185 19.14 9.85 2.92
N LYS A 186 19.55 9.88 1.65
CA LYS A 186 18.84 10.60 0.60
C LYS A 186 17.44 10.03 0.41
N THR A 187 16.47 10.92 0.28
CA THR A 187 15.07 10.56 0.02
C THR A 187 14.91 10.16 -1.44
N ASP A 188 14.34 8.99 -1.72
CA ASP A 188 13.98 8.57 -3.07
C ASP A 188 12.51 8.92 -3.34
N VAL A 189 12.27 9.76 -4.34
CA VAL A 189 10.92 10.11 -4.78
C VAL A 189 10.62 9.38 -6.09
N TYR A 190 9.51 8.68 -6.12
CA TYR A 190 9.04 7.97 -7.30
C TYR A 190 7.77 8.63 -7.81
N PHE A 191 7.87 9.26 -8.98
CA PHE A 191 6.69 9.64 -9.75
C PHE A 191 6.18 8.41 -10.50
N PHE A 192 4.88 8.16 -10.43
CA PHE A 192 4.28 7.02 -11.10
C PHE A 192 3.09 7.41 -11.98
N ARG A 193 2.93 6.65 -13.06
CA ARG A 193 1.78 6.70 -13.97
C ARG A 193 1.22 5.30 -14.20
N SER A 194 -0.01 5.20 -14.70
CA SER A 194 -0.52 3.92 -15.23
C SER A 194 0.24 3.51 -16.49
N SER A 195 0.79 2.30 -16.57
CA SER A 195 1.38 1.70 -17.76
C SER A 195 0.33 1.60 -18.86
N GLN A 196 0.66 2.00 -20.09
CA GLN A 196 -0.29 1.95 -21.20
C GLN A 196 -0.51 0.49 -21.61
N HIS A 197 -1.78 0.08 -21.70
CA HIS A 197 -2.21 -1.05 -22.52
C HIS A 197 -3.32 -0.54 -23.45
N SER A 198 -2.99 0.35 -24.39
CA SER A 198 -3.86 0.60 -25.53
C SER A 198 -3.12 0.16 -26.78
N LEU A 199 -3.31 -1.11 -27.15
CA LEU A 199 -3.03 -1.58 -28.50
C LEU A 199 -4.21 -1.27 -29.46
N LEU A 200 -5.25 -0.55 -29.01
CA LEU A 200 -6.52 -0.51 -29.75
C LEU A 200 -7.23 0.84 -29.87
N ASN A 201 -6.74 1.95 -29.31
CA ASN A 201 -7.39 3.24 -29.55
C ASN A 201 -6.40 4.39 -29.71
N ASN A 202 -6.36 4.94 -30.92
CA ASN A 202 -5.63 6.15 -31.35
C ASN A 202 -6.26 7.46 -30.83
N ASN A 203 -7.19 7.41 -29.87
CA ASN A 203 -7.68 8.61 -29.20
C ASN A 203 -6.73 8.96 -28.07
N ILE A 204 -6.27 10.21 -28.07
CA ILE A 204 -5.30 10.80 -27.14
C ILE A 204 -5.70 10.43 -25.70
N ASP A 205 -4.99 9.45 -25.17
CA ASP A 205 -5.25 8.74 -23.92
C ASP A 205 -4.83 9.63 -22.73
N ASN A 206 -5.66 10.64 -22.47
CA ASN A 206 -5.56 11.58 -21.34
C ASN A 206 -6.24 11.03 -20.07
N ASP A 207 -6.90 9.88 -20.15
CA ASP A 207 -7.66 9.29 -19.03
C ASP A 207 -6.81 8.31 -18.21
N HIS A 208 -5.64 8.77 -17.77
CA HIS A 208 -4.79 8.03 -16.84
C HIS A 208 -4.61 8.80 -15.54
N HIS A 209 -4.23 8.10 -14.48
CA HIS A 209 -3.89 8.70 -13.20
C HIS A 209 -2.38 8.78 -13.04
N VAL A 210 -1.94 9.82 -12.32
CA VAL A 210 -0.57 10.01 -11.87
C VAL A 210 -0.54 10.17 -10.36
N GLY A 211 0.60 9.88 -9.77
CA GLY A 211 0.83 10.07 -8.35
C GLY A 211 2.30 10.02 -8.02
N LEU A 212 2.61 10.01 -6.73
CA LEU A 212 3.96 9.80 -6.25
C LEU A 212 3.97 9.05 -4.92
N TYR A 213 5.05 8.36 -4.67
CA TYR A 213 5.39 7.86 -3.34
C TYR A 213 6.84 8.19 -3.04
N VAL A 214 7.15 8.20 -1.75
CA VAL A 214 8.48 8.47 -1.23
C VAL A 214 8.98 7.23 -0.52
N LEU A 215 10.18 6.79 -0.88
CA LEU A 215 10.90 5.73 -0.20
C LEU A 215 12.00 6.36 0.66
N ARG A 216 12.01 6.01 1.94
CA ARG A 216 13.06 6.42 2.88
C ARG A 216 13.57 5.23 3.66
N ARG A 217 14.88 5.08 3.70
CA ARG A 217 15.53 4.19 4.65
C ARG A 217 15.63 4.91 6.00
N LYS A 218 15.13 4.28 7.05
CA LYS A 218 15.17 4.77 8.44
C LYS A 218 15.90 3.74 9.30
N SER A 219 16.63 4.21 10.31
CA SER A 219 17.15 3.34 11.36
C SER A 219 16.29 3.51 12.59
N ILE A 220 15.50 2.48 12.92
CA ILE A 220 14.55 2.49 14.05
C ILE A 220 14.98 1.38 14.99
N ASN A 221 15.33 1.74 16.23
CA ASN A 221 15.77 0.80 17.26
C ASN A 221 16.90 -0.14 16.79
N GLY A 222 17.83 0.38 15.97
CA GLY A 222 18.95 -0.40 15.42
C GLY A 222 18.62 -1.24 14.19
N VAL A 223 17.36 -1.23 13.72
CA VAL A 223 16.93 -1.93 12.50
C VAL A 223 16.80 -0.93 11.36
N SER A 224 17.41 -1.28 10.22
CA SER A 224 17.35 -0.49 9.01
C SER A 224 16.13 -0.87 8.18
N ILE A 225 15.15 0.02 8.08
CA ILE A 225 13.85 -0.25 7.44
C ILE A 225 13.64 0.71 6.27
N ASN A 226 13.22 0.19 5.12
CA ASN A 226 12.71 1.03 4.04
C ASN A 226 11.24 1.32 4.31
N THR A 227 10.81 2.57 4.23
CA THR A 227 9.44 3.00 4.51
C THR A 227 8.87 3.67 3.28
N VAL A 228 7.58 3.47 3.02
CA VAL A 228 6.91 3.98 1.82
C VAL A 228 5.80 4.92 2.23
N ARG A 229 5.96 6.21 1.91
CA ARG A 229 4.90 7.20 2.08
C ARG A 229 4.20 7.41 0.74
N LEU A 230 2.95 6.95 0.66
CA LEU A 230 2.09 7.16 -0.50
C LEU A 230 1.42 8.54 -0.42
N PHE A 231 1.30 9.21 -1.57
CA PHE A 231 0.49 10.41 -1.72
C PHE A 231 -0.69 10.15 -2.67
N GLU A 232 -1.66 11.06 -2.65
CA GLU A 232 -2.87 10.96 -3.47
C GLU A 232 -2.56 10.81 -4.97
N GLN A 233 -3.46 10.14 -5.68
CA GLN A 233 -3.44 10.09 -7.13
C GLN A 233 -4.36 11.16 -7.71
N ALA A 234 -4.02 11.69 -8.88
CA ALA A 234 -4.87 12.61 -9.61
C ALA A 234 -5.04 12.18 -11.08
N PRO A 235 -6.22 12.43 -11.67
CA PRO A 235 -6.43 12.20 -13.09
C PRO A 235 -5.63 13.22 -13.91
N TRP A 236 -4.91 12.74 -14.91
CA TRP A 236 -4.12 13.58 -15.83
C TRP A 236 -4.99 14.47 -16.72
N SER A 237 -6.24 14.08 -16.94
CA SER A 237 -7.24 14.86 -17.66
C SER A 237 -7.64 16.15 -16.95
N ASN A 238 -7.46 16.24 -15.62
CA ASN A 238 -7.71 17.47 -14.87
C ASN A 238 -6.53 18.44 -15.06
N GLU A 239 -6.79 19.57 -15.72
CA GLU A 239 -5.76 20.55 -16.06
C GLU A 239 -5.07 21.15 -14.84
N GLN A 240 -5.83 21.49 -13.79
CA GLN A 240 -5.27 22.04 -12.55
C GLN A 240 -4.37 21.03 -11.87
N ALA A 241 -4.84 19.78 -11.70
CA ALA A 241 -4.04 18.73 -11.09
C ALA A 241 -2.78 18.41 -11.91
N ARG A 242 -2.91 18.37 -13.24
CA ARG A 242 -1.78 18.18 -14.16
C ARG A 242 -0.76 19.31 -14.05
N SER A 243 -1.21 20.57 -13.96
CA SER A 243 -0.33 21.72 -13.77
C SER A 243 0.42 21.62 -12.44
N GLN A 244 -0.29 21.36 -11.34
CA GLN A 244 0.31 21.18 -10.02
C GLN A 244 1.30 20.01 -9.96
N TYR A 245 0.98 18.89 -10.61
CA TYR A 245 1.87 17.73 -10.69
C TYR A 245 3.16 18.07 -11.43
N ARG A 246 3.06 18.77 -12.57
CA ARG A 246 4.22 19.25 -13.33
C ARG A 246 5.08 20.23 -12.52
N MET A 247 4.46 21.14 -11.76
CA MET A 247 5.20 22.01 -10.83
C MET A 247 5.95 21.19 -9.77
N LEU A 248 5.29 20.21 -9.16
CA LEU A 248 5.94 19.36 -8.15
C LEU A 248 7.12 18.55 -8.73
N MET A 249 6.97 18.02 -9.94
CA MET A 249 8.05 17.36 -10.68
C MET A 249 9.23 18.29 -10.94
N GLY A 250 8.97 19.52 -11.41
CA GLY A 250 10.04 20.49 -11.65
C GLY A 250 10.76 20.90 -10.37
N PHE A 251 10.04 21.09 -9.26
CA PHE A 251 10.63 21.41 -7.97
C PHE A 251 11.55 20.29 -7.49
N CYS A 252 11.06 19.06 -7.61
CA CYS A 252 11.82 17.86 -7.34
C CYS A 252 13.10 17.81 -8.19
N ALA A 253 13.05 18.15 -9.48
CA ALA A 253 14.22 18.13 -10.36
C ALA A 253 15.29 19.16 -9.94
N LEU A 254 14.87 20.34 -9.48
CA LEU A 254 15.78 21.31 -8.87
C LEU A 254 16.39 20.76 -7.57
N ALA A 255 15.57 20.11 -6.73
CA ALA A 255 16.03 19.49 -5.49
C ALA A 255 17.04 18.36 -5.72
N GLN A 256 16.86 17.57 -6.78
CA GLN A 256 17.84 16.57 -7.22
C GLN A 256 19.16 17.21 -7.64
N THR A 257 19.09 18.29 -8.43
CA THR A 257 20.28 19.03 -8.87
C THR A 257 21.05 19.63 -7.68
N ALA A 258 20.32 20.08 -6.65
CA ALA A 258 20.88 20.53 -5.38
C ALA A 258 21.35 19.37 -4.45
N GLY A 259 21.28 18.11 -4.91
CA GLY A 259 21.72 16.93 -4.16
C GLY A 259 20.85 16.55 -2.95
N ARG A 260 19.62 17.08 -2.84
CA ARG A 260 18.74 16.89 -1.68
C ARG A 260 17.93 15.59 -1.72
N LEU A 261 17.65 15.08 -2.91
CA LEU A 261 16.86 13.87 -3.11
C LEU A 261 17.28 13.14 -4.39
N HIS A 262 16.73 11.95 -4.60
CA HIS A 262 16.83 11.19 -5.84
C HIS A 262 15.45 11.07 -6.48
N LEU A 263 15.36 11.28 -7.79
CA LEU A 263 14.12 11.07 -8.53
C LEU A 263 14.17 9.84 -9.39
N ASN A 264 13.05 9.15 -9.36
CA ASN A 264 12.78 8.00 -10.18
C ASN A 264 11.40 8.15 -10.80
N THR A 265 11.22 7.54 -11.98
CA THR A 265 9.92 7.46 -12.63
C THR A 265 9.57 6.00 -12.89
N VAL A 266 8.31 5.63 -12.68
CA VAL A 266 7.84 4.25 -12.81
C VAL A 266 6.48 4.19 -13.51
N ALA A 267 6.26 3.12 -14.27
CA ALA A 267 4.97 2.81 -14.86
C ALA A 267 4.35 1.63 -14.10
N LEU A 268 3.22 1.86 -13.45
CA LEU A 268 2.50 0.86 -12.67
C LEU A 268 1.33 0.29 -13.48
N ARG A 269 1.05 -1.00 -13.37
CA ARG A 269 -0.11 -1.61 -14.04
C ARG A 269 -1.41 -0.99 -13.55
N PRO A 270 -2.49 -0.95 -14.37
CA PRO A 270 -3.78 -0.41 -13.95
C PRO A 270 -4.31 -1.00 -12.64
N ALA A 271 -4.10 -2.30 -12.41
CA ALA A 271 -4.47 -2.96 -11.16
C ALA A 271 -3.68 -2.44 -9.95
N GLN A 272 -2.37 -2.19 -10.10
CA GLN A 272 -1.53 -1.61 -9.05
C GLN A 272 -1.94 -0.16 -8.75
N MET A 273 -2.20 0.63 -9.79
CA MET A 273 -2.72 2.00 -9.65
C MET A 273 -4.04 2.02 -8.88
N MET A 274 -4.98 1.17 -9.28
CA MET A 274 -6.26 1.04 -8.60
C MET A 274 -6.09 0.62 -7.14
N ALA A 275 -5.22 -0.36 -6.87
CA ALA A 275 -4.99 -0.86 -5.52
C ALA A 275 -4.45 0.21 -4.55
N LEU A 276 -3.50 1.03 -5.02
CA LEU A 276 -2.98 2.18 -4.26
C LEU A 276 -4.05 3.26 -4.07
N ARG A 277 -4.89 3.51 -5.08
CA ARG A 277 -5.91 4.57 -5.04
C ARG A 277 -7.08 4.21 -4.12
N SER A 278 -7.55 2.98 -4.17
CA SER A 278 -8.65 2.50 -3.34
C SER A 278 -8.19 2.12 -1.93
N GLY A 279 -6.89 2.11 -1.67
CA GLY A 279 -6.32 1.74 -0.37
C GLY A 279 -6.61 0.28 -0.02
N VAL A 280 -6.61 -0.64 -0.97
CA VAL A 280 -6.87 -2.08 -0.68
C VAL A 280 -5.58 -2.87 -0.40
N THR A 281 -4.41 -2.23 -0.51
CA THR A 281 -3.11 -2.88 -0.32
C THR A 281 -2.10 -1.95 0.33
N LEU A 282 -1.11 -2.53 1.01
CA LEU A 282 0.02 -1.78 1.56
C LEU A 282 0.87 -1.20 0.41
N PRO A 283 1.27 0.09 0.49
CA PRO A 283 2.13 0.69 -0.53
C PRO A 283 3.45 -0.06 -0.75
N ALA A 284 4.02 -0.63 0.32
CA ALA A 284 5.26 -1.42 0.29
C ALA A 284 5.19 -2.63 -0.65
N LEU A 285 4.04 -3.32 -0.69
CA LEU A 285 3.81 -4.48 -1.56
C LEU A 285 3.85 -4.13 -3.05
N ILE A 286 3.70 -2.85 -3.40
CA ILE A 286 3.85 -2.37 -4.77
C ILE A 286 5.23 -1.75 -4.96
N ALA A 287 5.65 -0.86 -4.06
CA ALA A 287 6.89 -0.11 -4.20
C ALA A 287 8.14 -1.01 -4.21
N PHE A 288 8.15 -2.14 -3.50
CA PHE A 288 9.30 -3.05 -3.43
C PHE A 288 9.28 -4.18 -4.44
N LEU A 289 8.22 -4.30 -5.25
CA LEU A 289 8.28 -5.20 -6.40
C LEU A 289 9.44 -4.79 -7.31
N PRO A 290 10.10 -5.73 -7.99
CA PRO A 290 11.00 -5.41 -9.09
C PRO A 290 10.22 -4.63 -10.14
N GLN A 291 10.25 -3.31 -10.02
CA GLN A 291 9.63 -2.44 -10.99
C GLN A 291 10.47 -2.57 -12.25
N THR A 292 9.82 -2.62 -13.42
CA THR A 292 10.51 -2.18 -14.63
C THR A 292 10.80 -0.71 -14.41
N VAL A 293 11.97 -0.40 -13.84
CA VAL A 293 12.46 0.97 -13.73
C VAL A 293 12.36 1.50 -15.14
N GLY A 294 11.44 2.45 -15.32
CA GLY A 294 11.34 3.12 -16.59
C GLY A 294 12.68 3.82 -16.76
N SER A 295 13.48 3.42 -17.75
CA SER A 295 14.23 4.48 -18.42
C SER A 295 13.22 5.58 -18.76
N LEU A 296 13.58 6.86 -18.69
CA LEU A 296 12.69 7.98 -19.02
C LEU A 296 11.85 7.76 -20.30
N ASN A 297 12.27 6.85 -21.17
CA ASN A 297 11.57 6.34 -22.35
C ASN A 297 10.24 5.61 -22.08
N SER A 298 9.95 5.16 -20.86
CA SER A 298 8.64 4.58 -20.52
C SER A 298 7.60 5.66 -20.23
N TRP A 299 7.99 6.92 -20.05
CA TRP A 299 7.08 8.06 -19.89
C TRP A 299 6.95 8.82 -21.20
N ARG A 300 5.81 9.49 -21.44
CA ARG A 300 5.68 10.29 -22.66
C ARG A 300 6.71 11.43 -22.61
N PRO A 301 7.33 11.82 -23.73
CA PRO A 301 8.32 12.90 -23.76
C PRO A 301 7.80 14.19 -23.10
N GLU A 302 6.53 14.53 -23.32
CA GLU A 302 5.85 15.69 -22.74
C GLU A 302 5.66 15.61 -21.22
N GLU A 303 5.46 14.42 -20.67
CA GLU A 303 5.29 14.20 -19.23
C GLU A 303 6.63 14.36 -18.49
N ASN A 304 7.74 14.12 -19.19
CA ASN A 304 9.09 14.28 -18.66
C ASN A 304 9.65 15.70 -18.77
N LEU A 305 8.99 16.60 -19.51
CA LEU A 305 9.49 17.98 -19.71
C LEU A 305 9.76 18.73 -18.39
N PRO A 306 8.94 18.62 -17.33
CA PRO A 306 9.24 19.28 -16.06
C PRO A 306 10.51 18.77 -15.39
N LEU A 307 10.90 17.50 -15.62
CA LEU A 307 12.13 16.95 -15.09
C LEU A 307 13.37 17.42 -15.87
N ARG A 308 13.21 17.68 -17.18
CA ARG A 308 14.30 18.12 -18.07
C ARG A 308 14.50 19.63 -18.06
N TYR A 309 13.42 20.38 -17.97
CA TYR A 309 13.39 21.84 -18.05
C TYR A 309 12.57 22.42 -16.89
N PRO A 310 12.98 22.20 -15.63
CA PRO A 310 12.18 22.57 -14.46
C PRO A 310 11.82 24.06 -14.42
N ASP A 311 12.72 24.93 -14.88
CA ASP A 311 12.53 26.39 -14.86
C ASP A 311 11.31 26.87 -15.65
N ASN A 312 10.91 26.13 -16.69
CA ASN A 312 9.74 26.43 -17.52
C ASN A 312 8.41 26.15 -16.81
N TYR A 313 8.44 25.36 -15.73
CA TYR A 313 7.26 24.92 -14.99
C TYR A 313 7.21 25.51 -13.57
N MET A 314 8.24 26.25 -13.13
CA MET A 314 8.23 26.90 -11.82
C MET A 314 7.44 28.20 -11.83
N THR A 315 6.43 28.29 -10.96
CA THR A 315 5.80 29.59 -10.63
C THR A 315 6.69 30.40 -9.68
N PRO A 316 6.49 31.72 -9.56
CA PRO A 316 7.23 32.54 -8.60
C PRO A 316 7.14 32.03 -7.15
N GLU A 317 5.98 31.51 -6.75
CA GLU A 317 5.76 30.89 -5.44
C GLU A 317 6.64 29.65 -5.25
N TRP A 318 6.70 28.75 -6.24
CA TRP A 318 7.57 27.58 -6.17
C TRP A 318 9.05 27.93 -6.21
N ARG A 319 9.45 29.00 -6.90
CA ARG A 319 10.81 29.53 -6.81
C ARG A 319 11.12 30.02 -5.40
N ALA A 320 10.18 30.68 -4.73
CA ALA A 320 10.36 31.11 -3.34
C ALA A 320 10.50 29.90 -2.39
N ILE A 321 9.68 28.86 -2.57
CA ILE A 321 9.77 27.58 -1.85
C ILE A 321 11.11 26.89 -2.12
N ALA A 322 11.51 26.78 -3.39
CA ALA A 322 12.80 26.20 -3.80
C ALA A 322 13.97 26.97 -3.18
N ASN A 323 13.95 28.30 -3.22
CA ASN A 323 14.99 29.14 -2.59
C ASN A 323 15.04 28.93 -1.07
N LYS A 324 13.87 28.89 -0.43
CA LYS A 324 13.75 28.65 1.02
C LYS A 324 14.36 27.32 1.45
N TYR A 325 14.07 26.22 0.74
CA TYR A 325 14.45 24.88 1.18
C TYR A 325 15.73 24.32 0.53
N LEU A 326 16.10 24.77 -0.67
CA LEU A 326 17.27 24.26 -1.41
C LEU A 326 18.51 25.12 -1.19
N HIS A 327 18.35 26.44 -1.16
CA HIS A 327 19.44 27.41 -1.11
C HIS A 327 19.71 28.01 0.25
N GLY A 328 18.99 27.56 1.30
CA GLY A 328 19.18 27.90 2.72
C GLY A 328 19.86 29.25 2.93
N THR A 329 19.08 30.31 3.12
CA THR A 329 19.57 31.65 3.44
C THR A 329 20.76 31.59 4.39
N ASN A 330 21.97 31.75 3.84
CA ASN A 330 23.09 32.34 4.54
C ASN A 330 22.77 33.83 4.64
N VAL A 331 22.10 34.21 5.72
CA VAL A 331 22.22 35.56 6.29
C VAL A 331 22.46 35.39 7.78
#